data_AF-A0A7C0UET0-F1
#
_entry.id   AF-A0A7C0UET0-F1
#
_cell.length_a   1.000
_cell.length_b   1.000
_cell.length_c   1.000
_cell.angle_alpha   90.00
_cell.angle_beta   90.00
_cell.angle_gamma   90.00
#
_symmetry.space_group_name_H-M   'P 1'
#
loop_
_entity.id
_entity.type
_entity.pdbx_description
1 polymer ?
#
loop_
_entity_poly.entity_id
_entity_poly.type
_entity_poly.pdbx_seq_one_letter_code
_entity_poly.pdbx_strand_id
1 'polypeptide(L)' 'MKKEIICPSCGYRGIAKRMTKGYLAIEIILWMMFIVPGLIYSIWRETSRYQGCPKCGAGNLVPADSPRGIKLIDEYYA' A
#
# COMPACT_ATOMS: atom_id res chain seq x y z
N MET A 1 12.58 -6.32 13.15
CA MET A 1 11.94 -5.10 13.68
C MET A 1 10.86 -4.64 12.71
N LYS A 2 9.59 -4.59 13.14
CA LYS A 2 8.53 -3.94 12.35
C LYS A 2 8.63 -2.44 12.62
N LYS A 3 8.96 -1.63 11.61
CA LYS A 3 8.95 -0.17 11.74
C LYS A 3 7.51 0.31 11.85
N GLU A 4 7.22 1.03 12.93
CA GLU A 4 5.97 1.75 13.05
C GLU A 4 5.96 2.88 12.02
N ILE A 5 4.84 3.05 11.34
CA ILE A 5 4.60 4.13 10.39
C ILE A 5 3.43 4.97 10.86
N ILE A 6 3.46 6.25 10.50
CA ILE A 6 2.33 7.16 10.60
C ILE A 6 1.89 7.60 9.21
N CYS A 7 0.57 7.60 9.00
CA CYS A 7 -0.02 8.11 7.77
C CYS A 7 -0.35 9.60 7.90
N PRO A 8 0.22 10.47 7.04
CA PRO A 8 -0.02 11.90 7.09
C PRO A 8 -1.43 12.33 6.68
N SER A 9 -2.15 11.49 5.94
CA SER A 9 -3.50 11.82 5.46
C SER A 9 -4.62 11.43 6.42
N CYS A 10 -4.37 10.55 7.41
CA CYS A 10 -5.43 10.09 8.31
C CYS A 10 -4.99 9.88 9.77
N GLY A 11 -3.72 10.17 10.10
CA GLY A 11 -3.17 10.01 11.45
C GLY A 11 -2.96 8.56 11.89
N TYR A 12 -3.18 7.56 11.02
CA TYR A 12 -3.01 6.15 11.40
C TYR A 12 -1.56 5.85 11.78
N ARG A 13 -1.33 5.49 13.05
CA ARG A 13 -0.06 4.96 13.57
C ARG A 13 -0.13 3.44 13.69
N GLY A 14 0.82 2.72 13.07
CA GLY A 14 0.87 1.26 13.20
C GLY A 14 1.77 0.59 12.15
N ILE A 15 1.41 -0.62 11.75
CA ILE A 15 2.17 -1.38 10.74
C ILE A 15 1.59 -1.10 9.36
N ALA A 16 2.45 -0.78 8.39
CA ALA A 16 2.05 -0.63 6.99
C ALA A 16 1.46 -1.95 6.48
N LYS A 17 0.26 -1.87 5.86
CA LYS A 17 -0.35 -3.04 5.25
C LYS A 17 0.08 -3.10 3.80
N ARG A 18 0.51 -4.28 3.34
CA ARG A 18 0.72 -4.52 1.90
C ARG A 18 -0.64 -4.49 1.22
N MET A 19 -0.84 -3.51 0.36
CA MET A 19 -2.04 -3.37 -0.45
C MET A 19 -1.69 -3.73 -1.89
N THR A 20 -2.51 -4.56 -2.50
CA THR A 20 -2.44 -4.89 -3.93
C THR A 20 -3.59 -4.20 -4.63
N LYS A 21 -3.31 -3.26 -5.53
CA LYS A 21 -4.31 -2.81 -6.51
C LYS A 21 -4.39 -3.87 -7.60
N GLY A 22 -5.43 -4.71 -7.56
CA GLY A 22 -5.66 -5.69 -8.63
C GLY A 22 -6.64 -6.79 -8.22
N TYR A 23 -7.64 -7.01 -9.06
CA TYR A 23 -8.61 -8.08 -8.92
C TYR A 23 -8.05 -9.36 -9.52
N LEU A 24 -7.90 -10.40 -8.69
CA LEU A 24 -7.42 -11.72 -9.11
C LEU A 24 -8.31 -12.35 -10.19
N ALA A 25 -9.59 -11.98 -10.24
CA ALA A 25 -10.56 -12.45 -11.23
C ALA A 25 -10.23 -12.02 -12.67
N ILE A 26 -9.64 -10.82 -12.86
CA ILE A 26 -9.30 -10.31 -14.20
C ILE A 26 -8.15 -11.12 -14.81
N GLU A 27 -7.16 -11.51 -13.99
CA GLU A 27 -6.08 -12.39 -14.47
C GLU A 27 -6.58 -13.75 -14.93
N ILE A 28 -7.52 -14.37 -14.21
CA ILE A 28 -8.08 -15.69 -14.58
C ILE A 28 -8.82 -15.60 -15.93
N ILE A 29 -9.59 -14.53 -16.16
CA ILE A 29 -10.30 -14.31 -17.42
C ILE A 29 -9.32 -14.07 -18.57
N LEU A 30 -8.28 -13.25 -18.37
CA LEU A 30 -7.27 -13.00 -19.41
C LEU A 30 -6.53 -14.30 -19.78
N TRP A 31 -6.18 -15.13 -18.81
CA TRP A 31 -5.54 -16.43 -19.06
C TRP A 31 -6.42 -17.41 -19.83
N MET A 32 -7.75 -17.38 -19.64
CA MET A 32 -8.67 -18.20 -20.43
C MET A 32 -8.84 -17.73 -21.87
N MET A 33 -8.67 -16.43 -22.15
CA MET A 33 -8.98 -15.86 -23.47
C MET A 33 -7.74 -15.67 -24.35
N PHE A 34 -6.58 -15.27 -23.79
CA PHE A 34 -5.31 -15.10 -24.51
C PHE A 34 -4.12 -15.08 -23.51
N ILE A 35 -3.14 -15.97 -23.69
CA ILE A 35 -2.00 -16.15 -22.76
C ILE A 35 -1.12 -14.89 -22.63
N VAL A 36 -0.89 -14.18 -23.73
CA VAL A 36 0.01 -13.01 -23.81
C VAL A 36 -0.45 -11.81 -22.94
N PRO A 37 -1.70 -11.32 -23.03
CA PRO A 37 -2.18 -10.27 -22.14
C PRO A 37 -2.22 -10.70 -20.68
N GLY A 38 -2.48 -11.98 -20.38
CA GLY A 38 -2.43 -12.53 -19.02
C GLY A 38 -1.06 -12.38 -18.35
N LEU A 39 0.02 -12.62 -19.10
CA LEU A 39 1.40 -12.47 -18.62
C LEU A 39 1.76 -11.00 -18.32
N ILE A 40 1.42 -10.08 -19.22
CA ILE A 40 1.69 -8.64 -19.05
C ILE A 40 0.94 -8.11 -17.82
N TYR A 41 -0.30 -8.54 -17.61
CA TYR A 41 -1.10 -8.12 -16.47
C TYR A 41 -0.55 -8.66 -15.14
N SER A 42 -0.03 -9.89 -15.13
CA SER A 42 0.59 -10.50 -13.94
C SER A 42 1.83 -9.74 -13.50
N ILE A 43 2.69 -9.35 -14.45
CA ILE A 43 3.90 -8.55 -14.19
C ILE A 43 3.53 -7.15 -13.69
N TRP A 44 2.56 -6.50 -14.33
CA TRP A 44 2.09 -5.17 -13.89
C TRP A 44 1.46 -5.21 -12.49
N ARG A 45 0.67 -6.26 -12.18
CA ARG A 45 0.04 -6.45 -10.88
C ARG A 45 1.06 -6.67 -9.77
N GLU A 46 2.09 -7.48 -10.03
CA GLU A 46 3.17 -7.73 -9.08
C GLU A 46 3.97 -6.46 -8.81
N THR A 47 4.21 -5.66 -9.86
CA THR A 47 4.91 -4.36 -9.77
C THR A 47 4.07 -3.28 -9.05
N SER A 48 2.73 -3.42 -9.05
CA SER A 48 1.81 -2.48 -8.40
C SER A 48 1.59 -2.76 -6.91
N ARG A 49 2.33 -3.71 -6.32
CA ARG A 49 2.33 -3.96 -4.87
C ARG A 49 2.96 -2.77 -4.17
N TYR A 50 2.18 -2.04 -3.39
CA TYR A 50 2.68 -0.94 -2.58
C TYR A 50 2.30 -1.09 -1.12
N GLN A 51 3.13 -0.51 -0.25
CA GLN A 51 2.80 -0.39 1.16
C GLN A 51 1.85 0.80 1.29
N GLY A 52 0.61 0.52 1.71
CA GLY A 52 -0.43 1.52 1.84
C GLY A 52 -0.93 1.60 3.28
N CYS A 53 -1.44 2.76 3.66
CA CYS A 53 -2.17 2.90 4.92
C CYS A 53 -3.39 1.95 4.91
N PRO A 54 -3.60 1.12 5.94
CA PRO A 54 -4.76 0.24 6.01
C PRO A 54 -6.09 0.99 6.17
N LYS A 55 -6.08 2.22 6.68
CA LYS A 55 -7.30 3.03 6.86
C LYS A 55 -7.70 3.79 5.59
N CYS A 56 -6.77 4.51 4.98
CA CYS A 56 -7.09 5.40 3.86
C CYS A 56 -6.48 4.99 2.51
N GLY A 57 -5.64 3.93 2.46
CA GLY A 57 -5.01 3.46 1.22
C GLY A 57 -3.88 4.35 0.69
N ALA A 58 -3.51 5.42 1.40
CA ALA A 58 -2.45 6.33 1.01
C ALA A 58 -1.07 5.64 1.02
N GLY A 59 -0.27 5.84 -0.02
CA GLY A 59 1.08 5.25 -0.15
C GLY A 59 2.20 6.11 0.44
N ASN A 60 1.90 7.35 0.84
CA ASN A 60 2.85 8.31 1.42
C ASN A 60 3.06 8.08 2.93
N LEU A 61 3.42 6.85 3.29
CA LEU A 61 3.64 6.46 4.68
C LEU A 61 4.95 7.06 5.19
N VAL A 62 4.93 7.63 6.39
CA VAL A 62 6.12 8.21 7.03
C VAL A 62 6.51 7.33 8.22
N PRO A 63 7.78 6.94 8.40
CA PRO A 63 8.19 6.20 9.58
C PRO A 63 8.00 7.04 10.85
N ALA A 64 7.42 6.44 11.89
CA ALA A 64 7.12 7.10 13.16
C ALA A 64 8.39 7.65 13.84
N ASP A 65 9.54 6.99 13.65
CA ASP A 65 10.84 7.39 14.19
C ASP A 65 11.45 8.64 13.51
N SER A 66 10.89 9.11 12.40
CA SER A 66 11.43 10.29 11.70
C SER A 66 10.98 11.60 12.36
N PRO A 67 11.76 12.70 12.25
CA PRO A 67 11.35 14.00 12.79
C PRO A 67 10.04 14.52 12.19
N ARG A 68 9.71 14.11 10.95
CA ARG A 68 8.38 14.37 10.37
C ARG A 68 7.31 13.51 11.05
N GLY A 69 7.54 12.21 11.24
CA GLY A 69 6.61 11.31 11.90
C GLY A 69 6.22 11.77 13.31
N ILE A 70 7.19 12.23 14.09
CA ILE A 70 6.96 12.75 15.46
C ILE A 70 6.05 13.99 15.42
N LYS A 71 6.29 14.94 14.51
CA LYS A 71 5.43 16.13 14.35
C LYS A 71 3.99 15.75 14.00
N LEU A 72 3.81 14.77 13.12
CA LEU A 72 2.47 14.30 12.76
C LEU A 72 1.78 13.57 13.91
N ILE A 73 2.52 12.82 14.74
CA ILE A 73 1.94 12.19 15.92
C ILE A 73 1.43 13.27 16.88
N ASP A 74 2.24 14.31 17.12
CA ASP A 74 1.85 15.45 17.94
C ASP A 74 0.60 16.14 17.38
N GLU A 75 0.57 16.45 16.08
CA GLU A 75 -0.57 17.14 15.45
C GLU A 75 -1.89 16.33 15.48
N TYR A 76 -1.83 15.00 15.36
CA TYR A 76 -3.03 14.15 15.36
C TYR A 76 -3.46 13.65 16.74
N TYR A 77 -2.58 13.68 17.75
CA TYR A 77 -2.83 13.11 19.09
C TYR A 77 -2.61 14.09 20.26
N ALA A 78 -2.29 15.36 20.00
CA ALA A 78 -2.35 16.46 20.98
C ALA A 78 -3.81 16.88 21.24
#